data_AF-A0A9W8AR98-F1
#
_entry.id   AF-A0A9W8AR98-F1
#
_cell.length_a   1.000
_cell.length_b   1.000
_cell.length_c   1.000
_cell.angle_alpha   90.00
_cell.angle_beta   90.00
_cell.angle_gamma   90.00
#
_symmetry.space_group_name_H-M   'P 1'
#
loop_
_entity.id
_entity.type
_entity.pdbx_description
1 polymer ?
#
loop_
_entity_poly.entity_id
_entity_poly.type
_entity_poly.pdbx_seq_one_letter_code
_entity_poly.pdbx_strand_id
1 'polypeptide(L)' 'MATTISTYNFPADNVFSLEGKGLKLTTAEDAAPYVSQIEAIPKLELVQLNGNTIGPDAAQSLAKALGKQKQLK' A
#
# COMPACT_ATOMS: atom_id res chain seq x y z
N MET A 1 -3.65 -1.70 18.58
CA MET A 1 -2.93 -0.44 18.28
C MET A 1 -3.42 0.00 16.91
N ALA A 2 -3.98 1.19 16.74
CA ALA A 2 -4.61 1.64 15.49
C ALA A 2 -3.85 2.84 14.94
N THR A 3 -3.61 2.88 13.63
CA THR A 3 -2.94 4.01 12.98
C THR A 3 -3.99 5.07 12.67
N THR A 4 -3.91 6.21 13.34
CA THR A 4 -4.84 7.32 13.17
C THR A 4 -4.28 8.27 12.11
N ILE A 5 -4.93 8.35 10.94
CA ILE A 5 -4.78 9.48 10.02
C ILE A 5 -6.01 10.37 10.18
N SER A 6 -5.85 11.70 10.13
CA SER A 6 -6.72 12.81 10.61
C SER A 6 -8.26 12.68 10.64
N THR A 7 -8.89 11.64 10.09
CA THR A 7 -10.34 11.40 10.17
C THR A 7 -10.76 9.91 10.07
N TYR A 8 -9.83 8.95 10.02
CA TYR A 8 -10.17 7.52 9.88
C TYR A 8 -9.41 6.63 10.88
N ASN A 9 -10.15 5.75 11.56
CA ASN A 9 -9.63 4.74 12.48
C ASN A 9 -9.55 3.39 11.78
N PHE A 10 -8.42 3.11 11.13
CA PHE A 10 -8.13 1.80 10.57
C PHE A 10 -7.39 0.95 11.61
N PRO A 11 -7.76 -0.33 11.78
CA PRO A 11 -7.01 -1.22 12.66
C PRO A 11 -5.62 -1.46 12.03
N ALA A 12 -4.53 -1.37 12.81
CA ALA A 12 -3.18 -1.37 12.25
C ALA A 12 -2.81 -2.68 11.52
N ASP A 13 -3.53 -3.76 11.82
CA ASP A 13 -3.51 -5.03 11.08
C ASP A 13 -3.89 -4.90 9.59
N ASN A 14 -4.60 -3.83 9.23
CA ASN A 14 -5.08 -3.55 7.88
C ASN A 14 -4.36 -2.37 7.21
N VAL A 15 -3.36 -1.80 7.88
CA VAL A 15 -2.66 -0.59 7.42
C VAL A 15 -1.27 -0.97 6.94
N PHE A 16 -0.97 -0.65 5.69
CA PHE A 16 0.36 -0.83 5.11
C PHE A 16 1.07 0.51 4.97
N SER A 17 2.15 0.67 5.71
CA SER A 17 2.93 1.91 5.74
C SER A 17 4.31 1.69 5.13
N LEU A 18 4.57 2.36 4.02
CA LEU A 18 5.88 2.54 3.41
C LEU A 18 6.39 3.96 3.56
N GLU A 19 5.71 4.79 4.35
CA GLU A 19 6.02 6.21 4.49
C GLU A 19 7.47 6.46 4.94
N GLY A 20 8.14 7.41 4.30
CA GLY A 20 9.43 7.96 4.76
C GLY A 20 10.67 7.11 4.47
N LYS A 21 10.58 6.05 3.66
CA LYS A 21 11.76 5.25 3.30
C LYS A 21 12.61 5.83 2.17
N GLY A 22 12.15 6.87 1.46
CA GLY A 22 12.91 7.47 0.36
C GLY A 22 13.19 6.49 -0.79
N LEU A 23 12.36 5.46 -0.92
CA LEU A 23 12.54 4.41 -1.91
C LEU A 23 12.07 4.88 -3.28
N LYS A 24 12.84 4.56 -4.32
CA LYS A 24 12.48 4.78 -5.71
C LYS A 24 11.76 3.56 -6.24
N LEU A 25 10.46 3.48 -5.96
CA LEU A 25 9.57 2.46 -6.50
C LEU A 25 9.13 2.87 -7.91
N THR A 26 10.06 2.95 -8.85
CA THR A 26 9.74 3.32 -10.24
C THR A 26 9.35 2.13 -11.11
N THR A 27 9.75 0.93 -10.70
CA THR A 27 9.67 -0.30 -11.50
C THR A 27 8.70 -1.30 -10.89
N ALA A 28 8.11 -2.15 -11.74
CA ALA A 28 7.21 -3.21 -11.28
C ALA A 28 7.91 -4.20 -10.32
N GLU A 29 9.20 -4.47 -10.51
CA GLU A 29 10.00 -5.36 -9.64
C GLU A 29 10.17 -4.80 -8.23
N ASP A 30 10.42 -3.49 -8.11
CA ASP A 30 10.49 -2.81 -6.83
C ASP A 30 9.14 -2.83 -6.12
N ALA A 31 8.03 -2.66 -6.85
CA ALA A 31 6.70 -2.71 -6.28
C ALA A 31 6.22 -4.13 -5.97
N ALA A 32 6.65 -5.14 -6.72
CA ALA A 32 6.21 -6.53 -6.61
C ALA A 32 6.21 -7.11 -5.18
N PRO A 33 7.27 -6.96 -4.36
CA PRO A 33 7.24 -7.45 -2.98
C PRO A 33 6.25 -6.68 -2.11
N TYR A 34 6.06 -5.38 -2.32
CA TYR A 34 5.09 -4.58 -1.57
C TYR A 34 3.65 -4.89 -1.98
N VAL A 35 3.43 -5.09 -3.28
CA VAL A 35 2.16 -5.53 -3.88
C VAL A 35 1.78 -6.91 -3.33
N SER A 36 2.71 -7.86 -3.28
CA SER A 36 2.47 -9.17 -2.67
C SER A 36 2.18 -9.08 -1.17
N GLN A 37 2.85 -8.18 -0.43
CA GLN A 37 2.54 -7.95 0.98
C GLN A 37 1.13 -7.37 1.14
N ILE A 38 0.72 -6.46 0.26
CA ILE A 38 -0.63 -5.91 0.23
C ILE A 38 -1.66 -6.99 -0.09
N GLU A 39 -1.42 -7.84 -1.10
CA GLU A 39 -2.30 -8.98 -1.43
C GLU A 39 -2.38 -10.00 -0.29
N ALA A 40 -1.29 -10.18 0.47
CA ALA A 40 -1.23 -11.06 1.63
C ALA A 40 -1.97 -10.51 2.86
N ILE A 41 -2.29 -9.21 2.91
CA ILE A 41 -3.11 -8.61 3.98
C ILE A 41 -4.58 -8.67 3.54
N PRO A 42 -5.39 -9.62 3.99
CA PRO A 42 -6.73 -9.90 3.43
C PRO A 42 -7.77 -8.78 3.65
N LYS A 43 -7.44 -7.79 4.49
CA LYS A 43 -8.32 -6.67 4.85
C LYS A 43 -7.58 -5.34 4.74
N LEU A 44 -6.67 -5.20 3.78
CA LEU A 44 -5.95 -3.94 3.64
C LEU A 44 -6.94 -2.78 3.37
N GLU A 45 -6.99 -1.79 4.25
CA GLU A 45 -7.87 -0.62 4.13
C GLU A 45 -7.08 0.69 3.92
N LEU A 46 -5.81 0.72 4.31
CA LEU A 46 -4.96 1.91 4.15
C LEU A 46 -3.60 1.56 3.56
N VAL A 47 -3.15 2.36 2.58
CA VAL A 47 -1.78 2.32 2.07
C VAL A 47 -1.14 3.70 2.21
N GLN A 48 -0.08 3.80 3.00
CA GLN A 48 0.73 5.02 3.13
C GLN A 48 2.00 4.88 2.31
N LEU A 49 2.09 5.62 1.20
CA LEU A 49 3.25 5.63 0.31
C LEU A 49 4.04 6.95 0.37
N ASN A 50 3.72 7.81 1.34
CA ASN A 50 4.24 9.18 1.41
C ASN A 50 5.78 9.19 1.56
N GLY A 51 6.47 10.14 0.93
CA GLY A 51 7.93 10.18 0.97
C GLY A 51 8.64 9.11 0.14
N ASN A 52 7.97 8.46 -0.82
CA ASN A 52 8.58 7.59 -1.84
C ASN A 52 8.27 8.09 -3.25
N THR A 53 9.10 7.71 -4.22
CA THR A 53 8.81 7.93 -5.64
C THR A 53 8.07 6.72 -6.17
N ILE A 54 6.78 6.86 -6.45
CA ILE A 54 5.97 5.82 -7.10
C ILE A 54 5.95 6.10 -8.61
N GLY A 55 6.58 5.24 -9.40
CA GLY A 55 6.50 5.28 -10.86
C GLY A 55 5.21 4.65 -11.40
N PRO A 56 4.92 4.83 -12.69
CA PRO A 56 3.70 4.34 -13.31
C PRO A 56 3.57 2.82 -13.24
N ASP A 57 4.65 2.06 -13.45
CA ASP A 57 4.66 0.59 -13.34
C ASP A 57 4.41 0.10 -11.91
N ALA A 58 5.03 0.76 -10.93
CA ALA A 58 4.80 0.47 -9.51
C ALA A 58 3.36 0.78 -9.09
N ALA A 59 2.85 1.96 -9.48
CA ALA A 59 1.47 2.36 -9.23
C ALA A 59 0.48 1.39 -9.87
N GLN A 60 0.73 0.94 -11.11
CA GLN A 60 -0.14 -0.02 -11.81
C GLN A 60 -0.18 -1.37 -11.08
N SER A 61 0.97 -1.84 -10.59
CA SER A 61 1.06 -3.10 -9.86
C SER A 61 0.32 -3.02 -8.50
N LEU A 62 0.50 -1.90 -7.78
CA LEU A 62 -0.23 -1.60 -6.55
C LEU A 62 -1.74 -1.51 -6.80
N ALA A 63 -2.16 -0.79 -7.83
CA ALA A 63 -3.56 -0.65 -8.20
C ALA A 63 -4.19 -2.00 -8.59
N LYS A 64 -3.45 -2.90 -9.27
CA LYS A 64 -3.94 -4.25 -9.60
C LYS A 64 -4.18 -5.12 -8.37
N ALA A 65 -3.26 -5.08 -7.39
CA ALA A 65 -3.45 -5.79 -6.13
C ALA A 65 -4.64 -5.24 -5.33
N LEU A 66 -4.72 -3.92 -5.21
CA LEU A 66 -5.83 -3.23 -4.54
C LEU A 66 -7.17 -3.51 -5.22
N GLY A 67 -7.21 -3.49 -6.55
CA GLY A 67 -8.42 -3.81 -7.33
C GLY A 67 -8.85 -5.27 -7.25
N LYS A 68 -7.92 -6.19 -6.96
CA LYS A 68 -8.22 -7.60 -6.69
C LYS A 68 -8.82 -7.81 -5.30
N GLN A 69 -8.41 -6.99 -4.32
CA GLN A 69 -9.00 -7.02 -2.98
C GLN A 69 -10.38 -6.37 -2.98
N LYS A 70 -11.37 -7.19 -3.30
CA LYS A 70 -12.82 -6.89 -3.40
C LYS A 70 -13.48 -6.34 -2.12
N GLN A 71 -12.69 -6.05 -1.08
CA GLN A 71 -13.13 -5.50 0.20
C GLN A 71 -12.75 -4.03 0.42
N LEU A 72 -11.98 -3.40 -0.48
CA LEU A 72 -11.85 -1.94 -0.48
C LEU A 72 -13.24 -1.34 -0.76
N LYS A 73 -13.85 -0.74 0.26
CA LYS A 73 -15.10 0.02 0.17
C LYS A 73 -14.81 1.51 0.22
#